data_AF-A0A1L8EGG9-F1
#
_entry.id   AF-A0A1L8EGG9-F1
#
_cell.length_a   1.000
_cell.length_b   1.000
_cell.length_c   1.000
_cell.angle_alpha   90.00
_cell.angle_beta   90.00
_cell.angle_gamma   90.00
#
_symmetry.space_group_name_H-M   'P 1'
#
loop_
_entity.id
_entity.type
_entity.pdbx_description
1 polymer ?
#
loop_
_entity_poly.entity_id
_entity_poly.type
_entity_poly.pdbx_seq_one_letter_code
_entity_poly.pdbx_strand_id
1 'polypeptide(L)'
;MDFATAQQKAKAFTKTPPDNVFLEFYGLYKQATVGDCNIPEPGTFELKAKAKWNAWNSHKGMSQDAAKAAYVAAYEKYATQYA
;
A
#
# COMPACT_ATOMS: atom_id res chain seq x y z
N MET A 1 -8.99 -14.36 -1.47
CA MET A 1 -8.64 -13.64 -2.72
C MET A 1 -7.13 -13.61 -2.84
N ASP A 2 -6.54 -13.73 -4.03
CA ASP A 2 -5.08 -13.58 -4.18
C ASP A 2 -4.66 -12.11 -4.36
N PHE A 3 -3.35 -11.83 -4.23
CA PHE A 3 -2.81 -10.49 -4.33
C PHE A 3 -3.07 -9.83 -5.69
N ALA A 4 -2.87 -10.56 -6.80
CA ALA A 4 -3.05 -10.02 -8.15
C ALA A 4 -4.51 -9.60 -8.39
N THR A 5 -5.46 -10.40 -7.94
CA THR A 5 -6.89 -10.11 -7.99
C THR A 5 -7.24 -8.90 -7.12
N ALA A 6 -6.72 -8.84 -5.89
CA ALA A 6 -6.95 -7.70 -5.01
C ALA A 6 -6.41 -6.40 -5.61
N GLN A 7 -5.25 -6.44 -6.29
CA GLN A 7 -4.71 -5.27 -6.98
C GLN A 7 -5.59 -4.80 -8.14
N GLN A 8 -6.09 -5.73 -8.95
CA GLN A 8 -7.00 -5.39 -10.05
C GLN A 8 -8.29 -4.76 -9.51
N LYS A 9 -8.84 -5.33 -8.45
CA LYS A 9 -10.07 -4.81 -7.84
C LYS A 9 -9.87 -3.49 -7.11
N ALA A 10 -8.74 -3.28 -6.43
CA ALA A 10 -8.40 -2.01 -5.80
C ALA A 10 -8.25 -0.88 -6.83
N LYS A 11 -7.74 -1.17 -8.02
CA LYS A 11 -7.71 -0.22 -9.15
C LYS A 11 -9.09 0.08 -9.72
N ALA A 12 -10.06 -0.80 -9.51
CA ALA A 12 -11.44 -0.69 -10.00
C ALA A 12 -12.39 -0.04 -8.99
N PHE A 13 -11.88 0.55 -7.90
CA PHE A 13 -12.73 1.31 -6.97
C PHE A 13 -13.44 2.45 -7.69
N THR A 14 -14.76 2.49 -7.53
CA THR A 14 -15.65 3.47 -8.18
C THR A 14 -15.58 4.83 -7.50
N LYS A 15 -15.22 4.84 -6.22
CA LYS A 15 -15.04 6.05 -5.42
C LYS A 15 -13.56 6.28 -5.14
N THR A 16 -13.13 7.54 -5.23
CA THR A 16 -11.77 7.94 -4.87
C THR A 16 -11.54 7.73 -3.38
N PRO A 17 -10.63 6.83 -2.98
CA PRO A 17 -10.28 6.67 -1.57
C PRO A 17 -9.47 7.88 -1.07
N PRO A 18 -9.56 8.21 0.22
CA PRO A 18 -8.74 9.27 0.81
C PRO A 18 -7.24 8.88 0.81
N ASP A 19 -6.37 9.88 0.93
CA ASP A 19 -4.91 9.72 0.81
C ASP A 19 -4.34 8.67 1.77
N ASN A 20 -4.88 8.55 2.99
CA ASN A 20 -4.43 7.54 3.96
C ASN A 20 -4.67 6.10 3.47
N VAL A 21 -5.81 5.86 2.81
CA VAL A 21 -6.13 4.55 2.23
C VAL A 21 -5.21 4.27 1.05
N PHE A 22 -4.97 5.27 0.19
CA PHE A 22 -3.99 5.14 -0.89
C PHE A 22 -2.58 4.81 -0.35
N LEU A 23 -2.14 5.49 0.72
CA LEU A 23 -0.83 5.29 1.33
C LEU A 23 -0.69 3.89 1.96
N GLU A 24 -1.73 3.36 2.60
CA GLU A 24 -1.76 2.00 3.14
C GLU A 24 -1.56 0.97 2.00
N PHE A 25 -2.34 1.07 0.93
CA PHE A 25 -2.17 0.20 -0.24
C PHE A 25 -0.79 0.37 -0.89
N TYR A 26 -0.27 1.60 -0.98
CA TYR A 26 1.04 1.87 -1.55
C TYR A 26 2.16 1.20 -0.73
N GLY A 27 2.15 1.36 0.59
CA GLY A 27 3.16 0.78 1.48
C GLY A 27 3.17 -0.75 1.39
N LEU A 28 2.00 -1.37 1.51
CA LEU A 28 1.84 -2.82 1.39
C LEU A 28 2.22 -3.33 0.00
N TYR A 29 1.85 -2.63 -1.07
CA TYR A 29 2.23 -2.99 -2.44
C TYR A 29 3.75 -2.97 -2.63
N LYS A 30 4.41 -1.93 -2.14
CA LYS A 30 5.87 -1.79 -2.24
C LYS A 30 6.58 -2.86 -1.43
N GLN A 31 6.14 -3.14 -0.21
CA GLN A 31 6.69 -4.23 0.60
C GLN A 31 6.44 -5.61 -0.06
N ALA A 32 5.26 -5.86 -0.62
CA ALA A 32 4.90 -7.12 -1.27
C ALA A 32 5.70 -7.41 -2.56
N THR A 33 6.15 -6.37 -3.27
CA THR A 33 6.81 -6.49 -4.58
C THR A 33 8.32 -6.28 -4.53
N VAL A 34 8.78 -5.35 -3.70
CA VAL A 34 10.20 -5.00 -3.57
C VAL A 34 10.81 -5.56 -2.29
N GLY A 35 10.01 -5.76 -1.24
CA GLY A 35 10.50 -6.00 0.11
C GLY A 35 10.81 -4.68 0.81
N ASP A 36 11.78 -4.70 1.72
CA ASP A 36 12.15 -3.55 2.55
C ASP A 36 12.47 -2.30 1.74
N CYS A 37 12.08 -1.14 2.29
CA CYS A 37 12.38 0.17 1.71
C CYS A 37 13.90 0.34 1.51
N ASN A 38 14.31 0.53 0.26
CA ASN A 38 15.70 0.56 -0.18
C ASN A 38 16.10 1.90 -0.83
N ILE A 39 15.26 2.92 -0.69
CA ILE A 39 15.52 4.28 -1.19
C ILE A 39 15.80 5.23 -0.02
N PRO A 40 16.65 6.26 -0.22
CA PRO A 40 16.89 7.26 0.80
C PRO A 40 15.60 8.01 1.16
N GLU A 41 15.56 8.51 2.39
CA GLU A 41 14.45 9.28 2.89
C GLU A 41 14.32 10.62 2.12
N PRO A 42 13.15 10.96 1.56
CA PRO A 42 12.93 12.22 0.84
C PRO A 42 13.09 13.45 1.73
N GLY A 43 13.36 14.59 1.10
CA GLY A 43 13.53 15.87 1.78
C GLY A 43 12.23 16.35 2.46
N THR A 44 12.36 17.15 3.52
CA THR A 44 11.22 17.60 4.35
C THR A 44 10.16 18.39 3.57
N PHE A 45 10.55 19.07 2.49
CA PHE A 45 9.64 19.82 1.62
C PHE A 45 8.91 18.93 0.59
N GLU A 46 9.34 17.69 0.40
CA GLU A 46 8.74 16.73 -0.54
C GLU A 46 7.61 15.92 0.13
N LEU A 47 6.61 16.61 0.68
CA LEU A 47 5.58 16.03 1.55
C LEU A 47 4.92 14.75 0.99
N LYS A 48 4.61 14.73 -0.32
CA LYS A 48 4.01 13.57 -1.00
C LYS A 48 4.96 12.39 -1.10
N ALA A 49 6.23 12.65 -1.45
CA ALA A 49 7.24 11.61 -1.54
C ALA A 49 7.56 11.06 -0.15
N LYS A 50 7.67 11.93 0.85
CA LYS A 50 7.86 11.60 2.25
C LYS A 50 6.74 10.71 2.79
N ALA A 51 5.48 11.02 2.49
CA ALA A 51 4.34 10.23 2.92
C ALA A 51 4.37 8.80 2.32
N LYS A 52 4.65 8.68 1.02
CA LYS A 52 4.84 7.39 0.34
C LYS A 52 6.01 6.59 0.92
N TRP A 53 7.13 7.26 1.15
CA TRP A 53 8.32 6.66 1.75
C TRP A 53 8.02 6.16 3.17
N ASN A 54 7.38 6.98 4.00
CA ASN A 54 6.98 6.61 5.36
C ASN A 54 6.06 5.39 5.35
N ALA A 55 5.06 5.35 4.46
CA ALA A 55 4.12 4.24 4.34
C ALA A 55 4.81 2.94 3.90
N TRP A 56 5.82 3.00 3.03
CA TRP A 56 6.60 1.82 2.68
C TRP A 56 7.56 1.42 3.81
N ASN A 57 8.30 2.38 4.36
CA ASN A 57 9.29 2.14 5.41
C ASN A 57 8.67 1.66 6.73
N SER A 58 7.41 1.97 7.02
CA SER A 58 6.70 1.46 8.20
C SER A 58 6.47 -0.05 8.17
N HIS A 59 6.59 -0.70 7.01
CA HIS A 59 6.48 -2.15 6.85
C HIS A 59 7.84 -2.86 6.77
N LYS A 60 8.95 -2.16 7.03
CA LYS A 60 10.29 -2.75 7.01
C LYS A 60 10.39 -3.96 7.96
N GLY A 61 10.98 -5.05 7.48
CA GLY A 61 11.07 -6.33 8.18
C GLY A 61 9.86 -7.25 7.99
N MET A 62 8.76 -6.78 7.39
CA MET A 62 7.64 -7.64 7.02
C MET A 62 8.00 -8.48 5.79
N SER A 63 7.72 -9.78 5.80
CA SER A 63 7.95 -10.62 4.62
C SER A 63 7.04 -10.21 3.46
N GLN A 64 7.48 -10.47 2.23
CA GLN A 64 6.68 -10.15 1.04
C GLN A 64 5.32 -10.86 1.06
N ASP A 65 5.26 -12.10 1.55
CA ASP A 65 4.02 -12.86 1.61
C ASP A 65 3.06 -12.34 2.70
N ALA A 66 3.60 -11.89 3.84
CA ALA A 66 2.79 -11.20 4.85
C ALA A 66 2.23 -9.87 4.31
N ALA A 67 3.03 -9.12 3.55
CA ALA A 67 2.57 -7.88 2.90
C ALA A 67 1.49 -8.12 1.85
N LYS A 68 1.59 -9.20 1.05
CA LYS A 68 0.53 -9.62 0.12
C LYS A 68 -0.76 -9.96 0.85
N ALA A 69 -0.69 -10.73 1.94
CA ALA A 69 -1.86 -11.09 2.74
C ALA A 69 -2.51 -9.84 3.37
N ALA A 70 -1.71 -8.92 3.91
CA ALA A 70 -2.19 -7.65 4.46
C ALA A 70 -2.83 -6.76 3.38
N TYR A 71 -2.29 -6.75 2.15
CA TYR A 71 -2.89 -6.01 1.03
C TYR A 71 -4.30 -6.53 0.69
N VAL A 72 -4.49 -7.86 0.69
CA VAL A 72 -5.80 -8.48 0.48
C VAL A 72 -6.76 -8.11 1.61
N ALA A 73 -6.32 -8.17 2.86
CA ALA A 73 -7.14 -7.78 4.01
C ALA A 73 -7.54 -6.29 3.96
N ALA A 74 -6.62 -5.41 3.56
CA ALA A 74 -6.91 -4.00 3.33
C ALA A 74 -7.95 -3.82 2.22
N TYR A 75 -7.83 -4.55 1.11
CA TYR A 75 -8.85 -4.55 0.05
C TYR A 75 -10.22 -4.96 0.58
N GLU A 76 -10.33 -6.07 1.30
CA GLU A 76 -11.62 -6.56 1.83
C GLU A 76 -12.28 -5.55 2.79
N LYS A 77 -11.48 -4.89 3.64
CA LYS A 77 -11.92 -3.82 4.52
C LYS A 77 -12.52 -2.64 3.73
N TYR A 78 -11.83 -2.20 2.69
CA TYR A 78 -12.18 -0.99 1.93
C TYR A 78 -13.17 -1.23 0.78
N ALA A 79 -13.28 -2.46 0.29
CA ALA A 79 -14.21 -2.83 -0.78
C ALA A 79 -15.65 -2.55 -0.39
N THR A 80 -16.02 -2.71 0.89
CA THR A 80 -17.38 -2.39 1.37
C THR A 80 -17.77 -0.92 1.20
N GLN A 81 -16.80 -0.02 1.08
CA GLN A 81 -17.02 1.43 1.02
C GLN A 81 -16.79 2.00 -0.38
N TYR A 82 -15.81 1.45 -1.11
CA TYR A 82 -15.28 2.02 -2.35
C TYR A 82 -15.36 1.10 -3.58
N ALA A 83 -15.65 -0.20 -3.43
CA ALA A 83 -15.87 -1.08 -4.58
C ALA A 83 -17.22 -0.79 -5.27
#